data_AF-A0AAU3W4H3-F1
#
_entry.id   AF-A0AAU3W4H3-F1
#
_cell.length_a   1.000
_cell.length_b   1.000
_cell.length_c   1.000
_cell.angle_alpha   90.00
_cell.angle_beta   90.00
_cell.angle_gamma   90.00
#
_symmetry.space_group_name_H-M   'P 1'
#
loop_
_entity.id
_entity.type
_entity.pdbx_description
1 polymer ?
#
loop_
_entity_poly.entity_id
_entity_poly.type
_entity_poly.pdbx_seq_one_letter_code
_entity_poly.pdbx_strand_id
1 'polypeptide(L)'
;MTEQPTTPEPLEPVEPMAPVDAVNSVPEAVTPAPEPAPAKKPVRRGRIAAIAGSVLLVGAVIGGSAYTVVTVQDADRDAGAPVWKFPKASKKDAKTAKAASGLAAMLVPYEKDGWSRGPDIAEFGSDAALSGGEAAALRKESISGLPRTQRRRIEKQIDKQHTKGMVMRSYLSTANATDSTLYADSAFTVSIELMQMEDKAAIKNMSTFQNELFDTLGIFRAGPKIAGHKNAKCFLPPKDKTEKLDMMICSAYEGDVLVSVTAEAAKPLNTKGVASLLREQLDRIVEPGEAV
;
A
#
# COMPACT_ATOMS: atom_id res chain seq x y z
N MET A 1 -18.28 -31.17 -29.21
CA MET A 1 -19.28 -30.44 -28.41
C MET A 1 -18.76 -29.03 -28.25
N THR A 2 -19.62 -28.03 -28.43
CA THR A 2 -19.18 -26.65 -28.65
C THR A 2 -20.07 -25.72 -27.82
N GLU A 3 -19.53 -25.14 -26.76
CA GLU A 3 -20.27 -24.20 -25.92
C GLU A 3 -20.18 -22.77 -26.48
N GLN A 4 -21.30 -22.05 -26.40
CA GLN A 4 -21.42 -20.66 -26.82
C GLN A 4 -21.27 -19.73 -25.61
N PRO A 5 -20.68 -18.53 -25.78
CA PRO A 5 -20.62 -17.54 -24.71
C PRO A 5 -21.99 -16.87 -24.48
N THR A 6 -22.42 -16.79 -23.22
CA THR A 6 -23.67 -16.12 -22.83
C THR A 6 -23.56 -14.60 -23.03
N THR A 7 -24.59 -13.98 -23.63
CA THR A 7 -24.64 -12.53 -23.88
C THR A 7 -25.30 -11.80 -22.68
N PRO A 8 -24.80 -10.63 -22.25
CA PRO A 8 -25.41 -9.84 -21.17
C PRO A 8 -26.73 -9.16 -21.59
N GLU A 9 -27.55 -8.86 -20.60
CA GLU A 9 -28.93 -8.37 -20.74
C GLU A 9 -29.00 -6.85 -21.06
N PRO A 10 -29.92 -6.38 -21.93
CA PRO A 10 -30.05 -4.96 -22.26
C PRO A 10 -30.74 -4.13 -21.16
N LEU A 11 -30.37 -2.87 -21.03
CA LEU A 11 -31.10 -1.89 -20.20
C LEU A 11 -32.35 -1.36 -20.93
N GLU A 12 -33.42 -1.10 -20.19
CA GLU A 12 -34.71 -0.64 -20.75
C GLU A 12 -34.65 0.81 -21.31
N PRO A 13 -35.49 1.17 -22.29
CA PRO A 13 -35.47 2.49 -22.92
C PRO A 13 -36.32 3.51 -22.15
N VAL A 14 -35.88 4.77 -22.14
CA VAL A 14 -36.73 5.92 -21.76
C VAL A 14 -37.32 6.53 -23.03
N GLU A 15 -38.63 6.42 -23.23
CA GLU A 15 -39.31 7.00 -24.40
C GLU A 15 -39.47 8.55 -24.31
N PRO A 16 -39.41 9.26 -25.44
CA PRO A 16 -39.62 10.71 -25.53
C PRO A 16 -41.04 11.10 -26.00
N MET A 17 -41.46 12.36 -25.81
CA MET A 17 -41.99 13.26 -26.87
C MET A 17 -42.58 14.60 -26.34
N ALA A 18 -42.69 15.57 -27.27
CA ALA A 18 -43.41 16.86 -27.23
C ALA A 18 -44.17 16.99 -28.60
N PRO A 19 -44.64 18.15 -29.14
CA PRO A 19 -45.08 19.45 -28.59
C PRO A 19 -46.60 19.47 -28.20
N VAL A 20 -47.56 20.37 -28.52
CA VAL A 20 -47.74 21.54 -29.44
C VAL A 20 -48.82 22.52 -28.90
N ASP A 21 -48.76 23.80 -29.31
CA ASP A 21 -49.74 24.87 -29.06
C ASP A 21 -51.08 24.76 -29.84
N ALA A 22 -52.16 25.43 -29.35
CA ALA A 22 -53.23 26.00 -30.19
C ALA A 22 -54.15 27.05 -29.49
N VAL A 23 -53.80 28.33 -29.68
CA VAL A 23 -54.59 29.59 -29.80
C VAL A 23 -56.13 29.66 -29.56
N ASN A 24 -56.56 30.76 -28.89
CA ASN A 24 -57.54 31.78 -29.37
C ASN A 24 -58.90 31.98 -28.65
N SER A 25 -59.21 33.25 -28.31
CA SER A 25 -60.56 33.90 -28.39
C SER A 25 -60.49 35.38 -27.96
N VAL A 26 -61.11 36.29 -28.73
CA VAL A 26 -61.24 37.76 -28.47
C VAL A 26 -62.60 38.24 -29.01
N PRO A 27 -63.41 38.95 -28.20
CA PRO A 27 -63.78 40.37 -28.45
C PRO A 27 -63.95 41.18 -27.13
N GLU A 28 -64.23 42.49 -27.07
CA GLU A 28 -63.92 43.69 -27.88
C GLU A 28 -64.17 44.93 -26.97
N ALA A 29 -63.80 46.13 -27.41
CA ALA A 29 -63.65 47.38 -26.65
C ALA A 29 -64.81 47.89 -25.75
N VAL A 30 -64.45 48.49 -24.60
CA VAL A 30 -65.00 49.76 -24.06
C VAL A 30 -63.87 50.57 -23.39
N THR A 31 -63.87 51.90 -23.55
CA THR A 31 -63.05 52.88 -22.79
C THR A 31 -63.99 53.86 -22.04
N PRO A 32 -63.62 54.49 -20.91
CA PRO A 32 -62.48 55.43 -20.83
C PRO A 32 -61.59 55.30 -19.57
N ALA A 33 -60.58 56.18 -19.47
CA ALA A 33 -59.58 56.21 -18.40
C ALA A 33 -60.02 57.03 -17.16
N PRO A 34 -59.27 56.87 -16.04
CA PRO A 34 -58.74 58.03 -15.33
C PRO A 34 -57.20 58.02 -15.22
N GLU A 35 -56.63 59.17 -14.83
CA GLU A 35 -55.19 59.41 -14.71
C GLU A 35 -54.49 58.68 -13.53
N PRO A 36 -53.15 58.59 -13.52
CA PRO A 36 -52.44 57.53 -12.79
C PRO A 36 -52.20 57.79 -11.29
N ALA A 37 -52.36 56.75 -10.48
CA ALA A 37 -51.80 56.69 -9.13
C ALA A 37 -50.28 56.39 -9.17
N PRO A 38 -49.45 57.01 -8.31
CA PRO A 38 -48.00 56.87 -8.37
C PRO A 38 -47.52 55.48 -7.93
N ALA A 39 -46.75 54.82 -8.80
CA ALA A 39 -46.17 53.50 -8.54
C ALA A 39 -45.20 53.52 -7.34
N LYS A 40 -45.62 52.96 -6.20
CA LYS A 40 -44.78 52.80 -5.01
C LYS A 40 -43.66 51.80 -5.31
N LYS A 41 -42.41 52.29 -5.42
CA LYS A 41 -41.22 51.47 -5.67
C LYS A 41 -41.13 50.31 -4.65
N PRO A 42 -40.98 49.05 -5.07
CA PRO A 42 -40.85 47.93 -4.13
C PRO A 42 -39.59 48.10 -3.28
N VAL A 43 -39.77 48.10 -1.95
CA VAL A 43 -38.68 48.33 -0.99
C VAL A 43 -37.67 47.17 -1.06
N ARG A 44 -36.37 47.49 -0.89
CA ARG A 44 -35.19 46.63 -1.12
C ARG A 44 -35.08 45.33 -0.27
N ARG A 45 -36.17 44.82 0.32
CA ARG A 45 -36.21 43.66 1.23
C ARG A 45 -35.58 42.40 0.62
N GLY A 46 -35.82 42.12 -0.66
CA GLY A 46 -35.25 40.94 -1.35
C GLY A 46 -33.71 40.92 -1.39
N ARG A 47 -33.04 42.07 -1.54
CA ARG A 47 -31.57 42.12 -1.49
C ARG A 47 -31.03 41.88 -0.08
N ILE A 48 -31.72 42.36 0.95
CA ILE A 48 -31.33 42.14 2.35
C ILE A 48 -31.45 40.65 2.71
N ALA A 49 -32.56 40.00 2.31
CA ALA A 49 -32.76 38.57 2.49
C ALA A 49 -31.69 37.73 1.75
N ALA A 50 -31.38 38.07 0.50
CA ALA A 50 -30.34 37.38 -0.28
C ALA A 50 -28.93 37.52 0.34
N ILE A 51 -28.57 38.72 0.82
CA ILE A 51 -27.29 38.96 1.52
C ILE A 51 -27.24 38.15 2.83
N ALA A 52 -28.30 38.18 3.64
CA ALA A 52 -28.36 37.41 4.90
C ALA A 52 -28.24 35.89 4.65
N GLY A 53 -28.94 35.35 3.64
CA GLY A 53 -28.83 33.94 3.26
C GLY A 53 -27.43 33.56 2.76
N SER A 54 -26.79 34.44 1.99
CA SER A 54 -25.41 34.24 1.50
C SER A 54 -24.39 34.23 2.65
N VAL A 55 -24.53 35.16 3.61
CA VAL A 55 -23.67 35.21 4.81
C VAL A 55 -23.86 33.98 5.70
N LEU A 56 -25.10 33.50 5.86
CA LEU A 56 -25.37 32.25 6.59
C LEU A 56 -24.77 31.03 5.90
N LEU A 57 -24.86 30.92 4.57
CA LEU A 57 -24.22 29.84 3.81
C LEU A 57 -22.70 29.86 3.94
N VAL A 58 -22.07 31.03 3.82
CA VAL A 58 -20.62 31.18 4.02
C VAL A 58 -20.22 30.83 5.45
N GLY A 59 -20.98 31.27 6.45
CA GLY A 59 -20.77 30.91 7.86
C GLY A 59 -20.89 29.40 8.11
N ALA A 60 -21.87 28.74 7.49
CA ALA A 60 -22.05 27.29 7.59
C ALA A 60 -20.92 26.50 6.91
N VAL A 61 -20.45 26.95 5.73
CA VAL A 61 -19.31 26.33 5.04
C VAL A 61 -18.03 26.51 5.82
N ILE A 62 -17.73 27.72 6.31
CA ILE A 62 -16.53 27.99 7.13
C ILE A 62 -16.59 27.22 8.46
N GLY A 63 -17.72 27.25 9.17
CA GLY A 63 -17.91 26.50 10.41
C GLY A 63 -17.79 24.99 10.23
N GLY A 64 -18.42 24.43 9.18
CA GLY A 64 -18.34 23.01 8.86
C GLY A 64 -16.93 22.56 8.48
N SER A 65 -16.25 23.30 7.60
CA SER A 65 -14.87 23.01 7.18
C SER A 65 -13.88 23.13 8.34
N ALA A 66 -13.96 24.20 9.15
CA ALA A 66 -13.13 24.36 10.34
C ALA A 66 -13.38 23.24 11.37
N TYR A 67 -14.64 22.85 11.59
CA TYR A 67 -14.97 21.72 12.46
C TYR A 67 -14.37 20.42 11.92
N THR A 68 -14.51 20.13 10.62
CA THR A 68 -13.89 18.93 10.02
C THR A 68 -12.37 18.93 10.19
N VAL A 69 -11.69 20.05 9.94
CA VAL A 69 -10.23 20.18 10.14
C VAL A 69 -9.86 19.86 11.58
N VAL A 70 -10.49 20.52 12.56
CA VAL A 70 -10.21 20.30 13.99
C VAL A 70 -10.49 18.85 14.42
N THR A 71 -11.52 18.19 13.87
CA THR A 71 -11.83 16.80 14.21
C THR A 71 -10.94 15.75 13.54
N VAL A 72 -10.27 16.06 12.43
CA VAL A 72 -9.35 15.11 11.76
C VAL A 72 -7.87 15.39 12.03
N GLN A 73 -7.52 16.60 12.48
CA GLN A 73 -6.13 17.04 12.67
C GLN A 73 -5.35 16.18 13.69
N ASP A 74 -6.02 15.67 14.72
CA ASP A 74 -5.43 14.79 15.75
C ASP A 74 -5.88 13.32 15.63
N ALA A 75 -6.74 12.98 14.65
CA ALA A 75 -7.28 11.62 14.51
C ALA A 75 -6.21 10.57 14.14
N ASP A 76 -5.07 11.00 13.60
CA ASP A 76 -3.90 10.19 13.24
C ASP A 76 -2.76 10.35 14.28
N ARG A 77 -3.04 11.02 15.42
CA ARG A 77 -2.07 11.30 16.49
C ARG A 77 -2.32 10.49 17.77
N ASP A 78 -3.57 10.09 18.03
CA ASP A 78 -3.92 9.19 19.12
C ASP A 78 -4.32 7.81 18.59
N ALA A 79 -3.31 6.99 18.28
CA ALA A 79 -3.48 5.60 17.84
C ALA A 79 -3.98 4.66 18.98
N GLY A 80 -4.24 5.20 20.18
CA GLY A 80 -4.54 4.43 21.38
C GLY A 80 -3.34 3.67 21.93
N ALA A 81 -3.56 2.91 23.01
CA ALA A 81 -2.53 2.03 23.55
C ALA A 81 -2.34 0.79 22.65
N PRO A 82 -1.09 0.31 22.43
CA PRO A 82 -0.84 -0.86 21.60
C PRO A 82 -1.52 -2.11 22.18
N VAL A 83 -2.56 -2.57 21.48
CA VAL A 83 -3.34 -3.77 21.86
C VAL A 83 -2.60 -5.07 21.50
N TRP A 84 -1.74 -5.03 20.49
CA TRP A 84 -0.88 -6.15 20.12
C TRP A 84 0.28 -6.29 21.09
N LYS A 85 0.65 -7.54 21.38
CA LYS A 85 1.85 -7.88 22.16
C LYS A 85 2.62 -8.91 21.35
N PHE A 86 3.84 -8.56 20.96
CA PHE A 86 4.72 -9.46 20.23
C PHE A 86 4.83 -10.82 20.93
N PRO A 87 4.83 -11.94 20.17
CA PRO A 87 5.27 -13.23 20.69
C PRO A 87 6.66 -13.04 21.33
N LYS A 88 6.80 -13.41 22.60
CA LYS A 88 8.08 -13.22 23.31
C LYS A 88 9.11 -14.18 22.72
N ALA A 89 9.94 -13.67 21.81
CA ALA A 89 11.17 -14.32 21.35
C ALA A 89 11.89 -14.92 22.57
N SER A 90 12.12 -16.23 22.54
CA SER A 90 12.52 -16.95 23.74
C SER A 90 13.90 -16.50 24.18
N LYS A 91 14.01 -15.85 25.35
CA LYS A 91 15.29 -15.42 25.96
C LYS A 91 16.20 -16.57 26.42
N LYS A 92 16.04 -17.77 25.87
CA LYS A 92 16.95 -18.90 26.03
C LYS A 92 17.84 -18.94 24.79
N ASP A 93 19.11 -19.24 25.04
CA ASP A 93 20.14 -19.46 24.01
C ASP A 93 20.65 -18.21 23.27
N ALA A 94 21.04 -17.20 24.06
CA ALA A 94 22.28 -16.46 23.79
C ALA A 94 23.51 -17.36 24.02
N LYS A 95 23.52 -18.53 23.35
CA LYS A 95 24.66 -19.44 23.21
C LYS A 95 25.30 -19.21 21.84
N THR A 96 26.51 -19.72 21.64
CA THR A 96 27.18 -19.75 20.33
C THR A 96 26.20 -20.10 19.23
N ALA A 97 26.09 -19.25 18.21
CA ALA A 97 25.03 -19.31 17.21
C ALA A 97 24.92 -20.72 16.63
N LYS A 98 23.83 -21.42 16.96
CA LYS A 98 23.53 -22.73 16.37
C LYS A 98 23.41 -22.51 14.86
N ALA A 99 24.12 -23.32 14.08
CA ALA A 99 24.06 -23.25 12.62
C ALA A 99 22.60 -23.15 12.14
N ALA A 100 22.33 -22.17 11.28
CA ALA A 100 21.00 -21.92 10.78
C ALA A 100 20.48 -23.18 10.06
N SER A 101 19.19 -23.48 10.21
CA SER A 101 18.60 -24.72 9.69
C SER A 101 17.19 -24.48 9.17
N GLY A 102 16.81 -25.22 8.13
CA GLY A 102 15.59 -24.95 7.37
C GLY A 102 15.64 -23.58 6.69
N LEU A 103 14.50 -22.88 6.65
CA LEU A 103 14.34 -21.61 5.94
C LEU A 103 15.35 -20.52 6.36
N ALA A 104 15.80 -20.51 7.62
CA ALA A 104 16.79 -19.56 8.13
C ALA A 104 18.20 -19.75 7.53
N ALA A 105 18.49 -20.93 7.00
CA ALA A 105 19.79 -21.26 6.40
C ALA A 105 19.90 -20.75 4.95
N MET A 106 18.77 -20.67 4.25
CA MET A 106 18.67 -20.13 2.88
C MET A 106 19.02 -18.64 2.82
N LEU A 107 18.81 -17.89 3.90
CA LEU A 107 19.20 -16.48 3.99
C LEU A 107 20.69 -16.30 3.67
N VAL A 108 21.04 -15.23 2.94
CA VAL A 108 22.44 -14.84 2.72
C VAL A 108 23.11 -14.61 4.09
N PRO A 109 24.29 -15.19 4.37
CA PRO A 109 24.97 -15.01 5.65
C PRO A 109 25.59 -13.61 5.78
N TYR A 110 25.75 -13.13 7.01
CA TYR A 110 26.54 -11.93 7.31
C TYR A 110 28.03 -12.14 7.01
N GLU A 111 28.76 -11.04 6.86
CA GLU A 111 30.22 -10.93 6.67
C GLU A 111 30.76 -11.55 5.37
N LYS A 112 29.99 -12.43 4.71
CA LYS A 112 30.15 -12.81 3.31
C LYS A 112 29.75 -11.64 2.39
N ASP A 113 30.48 -11.50 1.28
CA ASP A 113 30.18 -10.58 0.15
C ASP A 113 29.87 -9.11 0.53
N GLY A 114 30.35 -8.66 1.70
CA GLY A 114 30.31 -7.26 2.14
C GLY A 114 29.06 -6.82 2.90
N TRP A 115 28.25 -7.75 3.41
CA TRP A 115 27.01 -7.44 4.14
C TRP A 115 27.19 -7.57 5.66
N SER A 116 27.02 -6.47 6.38
CA SER A 116 26.99 -6.46 7.85
C SER A 116 25.55 -6.50 8.38
N ARG A 117 25.39 -6.59 9.71
CA ARG A 117 24.06 -6.61 10.36
C ARG A 117 23.30 -5.30 10.15
N GLY A 118 22.08 -5.39 9.63
CA GLY A 118 21.19 -4.25 9.42
C GLY A 118 20.44 -3.78 10.67
N PRO A 119 19.54 -2.78 10.51
CA PRO A 119 18.71 -2.24 11.58
C PRO A 119 17.68 -3.25 12.11
N ASP A 120 16.98 -2.90 13.18
CA ASP A 120 15.82 -3.67 13.66
C ASP A 120 14.70 -3.78 12.60
N ILE A 121 14.07 -4.95 12.50
CA ILE A 121 12.88 -5.18 11.69
C ILE A 121 11.66 -5.22 12.61
N ALA A 122 10.98 -4.08 12.78
CA ALA A 122 9.69 -3.99 13.47
C ALA A 122 9.62 -4.73 14.83
N GLU A 123 10.59 -4.45 15.71
CA GLU A 123 10.82 -5.05 17.04
C GLU A 123 11.25 -6.53 17.06
N PHE A 124 11.45 -7.17 15.89
CA PHE A 124 11.97 -8.55 15.80
C PHE A 124 13.51 -8.63 15.84
N GLY A 125 14.23 -7.50 15.84
CA GLY A 125 15.68 -7.44 15.68
C GLY A 125 16.12 -7.53 14.21
N SER A 126 17.43 -7.59 13.98
CA SER A 126 18.01 -7.68 12.62
C SER A 126 17.92 -9.09 12.00
N ASP A 127 17.51 -10.10 12.77
CA ASP A 127 17.49 -11.51 12.36
C ASP A 127 16.45 -12.25 13.21
N ALA A 128 15.44 -12.83 12.56
CA ALA A 128 14.32 -13.50 13.24
C ALA A 128 13.79 -14.69 12.46
N ALA A 129 13.33 -15.71 13.19
CA ALA A 129 12.65 -16.87 12.63
C ALA A 129 11.34 -17.12 13.40
N LEU A 130 10.23 -17.18 12.66
CA LEU A 130 8.87 -17.39 13.17
C LEU A 130 8.36 -18.76 12.68
N SER A 131 7.74 -19.51 13.59
CA SER A 131 7.01 -20.72 13.21
C SER A 131 5.80 -20.37 12.33
N GLY A 132 5.26 -21.35 11.60
CA GLY A 132 4.09 -21.14 10.74
C GLY A 132 2.87 -20.53 11.44
N GLY A 133 2.68 -20.80 12.74
CA GLY A 133 1.63 -20.19 13.55
C GLY A 133 1.91 -18.71 13.89
N GLU A 134 3.14 -18.37 14.23
CA GLU A 134 3.57 -17.00 14.51
C GLU A 134 3.59 -16.15 13.24
N ALA A 135 4.07 -16.70 12.13
CA ALA A 135 4.00 -16.09 10.81
C ALA A 135 2.55 -15.84 10.36
N ALA A 136 1.66 -16.83 10.52
CA ALA A 136 0.24 -16.65 10.23
C ALA A 136 -0.44 -15.62 11.16
N ALA A 137 -0.01 -15.49 12.42
CA ALA A 137 -0.48 -14.45 13.32
C ALA A 137 -0.01 -13.05 12.91
N LEU A 138 1.28 -12.87 12.60
CA LEU A 138 1.84 -11.61 12.12
C LEU A 138 1.13 -11.12 10.84
N ARG A 139 0.86 -12.03 9.90
CA ARG A 139 0.10 -11.72 8.67
C ARG A 139 -1.36 -11.32 8.93
N LYS A 140 -1.96 -11.76 10.04
CA LYS A 140 -3.30 -11.32 10.46
C LYS A 140 -3.25 -9.98 11.21
N GLU A 141 -2.16 -9.68 11.89
CA GLU A 141 -1.96 -8.38 12.53
C GLU A 141 -1.65 -7.28 11.50
N SER A 142 -0.92 -7.58 10.41
CA SER A 142 -0.70 -6.60 9.31
C SER A 142 -1.97 -6.15 8.58
N ILE A 143 -3.10 -6.81 8.84
CA ILE A 143 -4.44 -6.44 8.36
C ILE A 143 -5.40 -6.04 9.50
N SER A 144 -4.93 -5.86 10.74
CA SER A 144 -5.78 -5.65 11.93
C SER A 144 -6.69 -4.42 11.79
N GLY A 145 -6.19 -3.35 11.18
CA GLY A 145 -6.94 -2.13 10.86
C GLY A 145 -7.98 -2.24 9.74
N LEU A 146 -8.06 -3.35 8.99
CA LEU A 146 -9.09 -3.51 7.96
C LEU A 146 -10.48 -3.69 8.58
N PRO A 147 -11.56 -3.20 7.94
CA PRO A 147 -12.92 -3.37 8.42
C PRO A 147 -13.28 -4.86 8.59
N ARG A 148 -14.01 -5.18 9.67
CA ARG A 148 -14.22 -6.54 10.21
C ARG A 148 -14.59 -7.61 9.16
N THR A 149 -15.38 -7.27 8.15
CA THR A 149 -15.83 -8.24 7.12
C THR A 149 -14.70 -8.58 6.14
N GLN A 150 -14.00 -7.56 5.65
CA GLN A 150 -12.83 -7.66 4.79
C GLN A 150 -11.70 -8.39 5.51
N ARG A 151 -11.41 -8.00 6.76
CA ARG A 151 -10.39 -8.64 7.58
C ARG A 151 -10.66 -10.13 7.78
N ARG A 152 -11.87 -10.49 8.21
CA ARG A 152 -12.29 -11.91 8.38
C ARG A 152 -12.29 -12.73 7.09
N ARG A 153 -12.36 -12.11 5.92
CA ARG A 153 -12.18 -12.79 4.63
C ARG A 153 -10.71 -13.14 4.41
N ILE A 154 -9.79 -12.19 4.66
CA ILE A 154 -8.36 -12.36 4.44
C ILE A 154 -7.72 -13.23 5.55
N GLU A 155 -8.13 -13.08 6.81
CA GLU A 155 -7.78 -13.99 7.93
C GLU A 155 -7.96 -15.46 7.52
N LYS A 156 -9.12 -15.79 6.94
CA LYS A 156 -9.45 -17.14 6.45
C LYS A 156 -8.66 -17.56 5.21
N GLN A 157 -8.12 -16.63 4.43
CA GLN A 157 -7.23 -16.95 3.30
C GLN A 157 -5.83 -17.25 3.81
N ILE A 158 -5.31 -16.48 4.78
CA ILE A 158 -4.04 -16.74 5.46
C ILE A 158 -4.04 -18.14 6.13
N ASP A 159 -5.14 -18.53 6.78
CA ASP A 159 -5.27 -19.87 7.37
C ASP A 159 -5.22 -21.00 6.33
N LYS A 160 -5.88 -20.82 5.19
CA LYS A 160 -5.94 -21.82 4.10
C LYS A 160 -4.62 -21.99 3.34
N GLN A 161 -3.71 -21.03 3.44
CA GLN A 161 -2.40 -21.09 2.76
C GLN A 161 -1.39 -21.97 3.49
N HIS A 162 -1.68 -22.38 4.73
CA HIS A 162 -0.84 -23.28 5.54
C HIS A 162 0.63 -22.81 5.60
N THR A 163 0.83 -21.55 6.01
CA THR A 163 2.14 -20.95 6.28
C THR A 163 2.98 -21.89 7.17
N LYS A 164 4.18 -22.26 6.72
CA LYS A 164 5.09 -23.19 7.41
C LYS A 164 6.08 -22.47 8.32
N GLY A 165 6.50 -21.29 7.92
CA GLY A 165 7.36 -20.40 8.68
C GLY A 165 7.64 -19.12 7.92
N MET A 166 8.27 -18.18 8.61
CA MET A 166 8.80 -16.94 8.05
C MET A 166 10.17 -16.68 8.68
N VAL A 167 11.12 -16.19 7.90
CA VAL A 167 12.39 -15.68 8.42
C VAL A 167 12.64 -14.29 7.86
N MET A 168 13.24 -13.43 8.67
CA MET A 168 13.50 -12.03 8.35
C MET A 168 14.96 -11.74 8.69
N ARG A 169 15.71 -11.11 7.77
CA ARG A 169 17.07 -10.63 8.03
C ARG A 169 17.27 -9.26 7.39
N SER A 170 17.87 -8.36 8.14
CA SER A 170 18.27 -7.04 7.66
C SER A 170 19.78 -6.99 7.48
N TYR A 171 20.19 -6.37 6.38
CA TYR A 171 21.58 -6.22 5.97
C TYR A 171 21.90 -4.73 5.89
N LEU A 172 23.14 -4.39 6.19
CA LEU A 172 23.72 -3.08 5.93
C LEU A 172 24.84 -3.28 4.89
N SER A 173 24.85 -2.45 3.85
CA SER A 173 25.66 -2.63 2.63
C SER A 173 27.15 -2.30 2.79
N THR A 174 27.75 -2.70 3.91
CA THR A 174 28.99 -2.09 4.39
C THR A 174 29.99 -3.15 4.86
N ALA A 175 30.91 -3.51 3.98
CA ALA A 175 32.11 -4.24 4.37
C ALA A 175 32.99 -3.45 5.36
N ASN A 176 33.00 -2.10 5.26
CA ASN A 176 33.96 -1.23 5.95
C ASN A 176 33.35 0.02 6.63
N ALA A 177 32.04 0.30 6.53
CA ALA A 177 31.48 1.57 7.04
C ALA A 177 31.20 1.58 8.56
N THR A 178 31.29 0.42 9.22
CA THR A 178 31.45 0.33 10.68
C THR A 178 32.75 1.00 11.15
N ASP A 179 33.76 1.01 10.29
CA ASP A 179 35.12 1.42 10.61
C ASP A 179 35.40 2.86 10.16
N SER A 180 34.53 3.43 9.32
CA SER A 180 34.62 4.84 8.90
C SER A 180 33.29 5.44 8.47
N THR A 181 32.93 6.57 9.09
CA THR A 181 31.80 7.43 8.71
C THR A 181 31.93 8.04 7.31
N LEU A 182 33.12 8.01 6.70
CA LEU A 182 33.39 8.54 5.35
C LEU A 182 32.57 7.86 4.24
N TYR A 183 32.02 6.67 4.49
CA TYR A 183 31.21 5.91 3.52
C TYR A 183 29.71 5.90 3.85
N ALA A 184 29.27 6.59 4.90
CA ALA A 184 27.86 6.62 5.35
C ALA A 184 26.90 7.09 4.24
N ASP A 185 27.30 8.09 3.45
CA ASP A 185 26.53 8.63 2.32
C ASP A 185 26.31 7.63 1.17
N SER A 186 27.01 6.49 1.20
CA SER A 186 26.89 5.38 0.24
C SER A 186 26.29 4.10 0.84
N ALA A 187 26.02 4.11 2.15
CA ALA A 187 25.43 2.97 2.84
C ALA A 187 23.91 2.90 2.58
N PHE A 188 23.42 1.69 2.39
CA PHE A 188 22.00 1.39 2.26
C PHE A 188 21.65 0.16 3.09
N THR A 189 20.41 0.11 3.54
CA THR A 189 19.86 -1.05 4.26
C THR A 189 19.06 -1.91 3.30
N VAL A 190 18.98 -3.21 3.58
CA VAL A 190 18.11 -4.15 2.88
C VAL A 190 17.47 -5.08 3.89
N SER A 191 16.14 -5.11 3.96
CA SER A 191 15.39 -6.10 4.73
C SER A 191 14.84 -7.16 3.77
N ILE A 192 15.12 -8.43 4.06
CA ILE A 192 14.64 -9.59 3.32
C ILE A 192 13.72 -10.40 4.22
N GLU A 193 12.52 -10.70 3.72
CA GLU A 193 11.57 -11.65 4.33
C GLU A 193 11.43 -12.86 3.39
N LEU A 194 11.71 -14.05 3.90
CA LEU A 194 11.39 -15.32 3.24
C LEU A 194 10.17 -15.94 3.94
N MET A 195 9.12 -16.26 3.20
CA MET A 195 7.89 -16.83 3.75
C MET A 195 7.52 -18.12 3.02
N GLN A 196 7.45 -19.24 3.76
CA GLN A 196 7.19 -20.56 3.20
C GLN A 196 5.74 -20.99 3.44
N MET A 197 5.07 -21.55 2.43
CA MET A 197 3.69 -22.04 2.50
C MET A 197 3.53 -23.42 1.86
N GLU A 198 2.49 -24.17 2.24
CA GLU A 198 2.12 -25.38 1.52
C GLU A 198 1.57 -25.07 0.12
N ASP A 199 0.79 -23.97 0.02
CA ASP A 199 0.15 -23.55 -1.22
C ASP A 199 1.13 -22.76 -2.13
N LYS A 200 1.84 -23.50 -3.00
CA LYS A 200 2.70 -22.93 -4.05
C LYS A 200 1.95 -22.02 -5.03
N ALA A 201 0.64 -22.23 -5.22
CA ALA A 201 -0.17 -21.35 -6.05
C ALA A 201 -0.44 -20.02 -5.34
N ALA A 202 -0.68 -20.03 -4.02
CA ALA A 202 -0.77 -18.80 -3.22
C ALA A 202 0.54 -18.00 -3.23
N ILE A 203 1.69 -18.66 -3.05
CA ILE A 203 3.03 -18.03 -3.15
C ILE A 203 3.19 -17.29 -4.49
N LYS A 204 2.98 -18.01 -5.60
CA LYS A 204 3.02 -17.43 -6.95
C LYS A 204 2.03 -16.28 -7.09
N ASN A 205 0.77 -16.47 -6.69
CA ASN A 205 -0.29 -15.49 -6.86
C ASN A 205 -0.03 -14.21 -6.04
N MET A 206 0.55 -14.32 -4.84
CA MET A 206 0.91 -13.17 -4.02
C MET A 206 2.02 -12.32 -4.67
N SER A 207 3.11 -12.96 -5.12
CA SER A 207 4.18 -12.23 -5.82
C SER A 207 3.71 -11.67 -7.16
N THR A 208 2.95 -12.44 -7.93
CA THR A 208 2.39 -12.00 -9.22
C THR A 208 1.45 -10.81 -9.03
N PHE A 209 0.52 -10.86 -8.06
CA PHE A 209 -0.38 -9.76 -7.76
C PHE A 209 0.35 -8.49 -7.29
N GLN A 210 1.34 -8.61 -6.41
CA GLN A 210 2.15 -7.47 -5.96
C GLN A 210 2.90 -6.83 -7.14
N ASN A 211 3.47 -7.65 -8.01
CA ASN A 211 4.19 -7.21 -9.20
C ASN A 211 3.27 -6.57 -10.25
N GLU A 212 2.09 -7.14 -10.50
CA GLU A 212 1.07 -6.58 -11.39
C GLU A 212 0.45 -5.29 -10.84
N LEU A 213 0.28 -5.17 -9.52
CA LEU A 213 -0.19 -3.95 -8.87
C LEU A 213 0.78 -2.79 -9.08
N PHE A 214 2.08 -2.99 -8.82
CA PHE A 214 3.09 -1.94 -9.03
C PHE A 214 3.25 -1.56 -10.51
N ASP A 215 3.22 -2.52 -11.44
CA ASP A 215 3.21 -2.25 -12.89
C ASP A 215 1.96 -1.44 -13.30
N THR A 216 0.76 -1.87 -12.87
CA THR A 216 -0.53 -1.28 -13.28
C THR A 216 -0.74 0.14 -12.74
N LEU A 217 -0.19 0.45 -11.56
CA LEU A 217 -0.25 1.80 -10.99
C LEU A 217 0.57 2.83 -11.80
N GLY A 218 1.56 2.41 -12.59
CA GLY A 218 2.31 3.25 -13.54
C GLY A 218 3.18 4.37 -12.95
N ILE A 219 2.99 4.74 -11.68
CA ILE A 219 3.77 5.77 -10.97
C ILE A 219 5.13 5.28 -10.48
N PHE A 220 5.31 3.96 -10.37
CA PHE A 220 6.56 3.34 -9.92
C PHE A 220 7.54 3.19 -11.09
N ARG A 221 8.81 3.49 -10.84
CA ARG A 221 9.91 3.19 -11.76
C ARG A 221 10.19 1.68 -11.71
N ALA A 222 10.31 1.04 -12.87
CA ALA A 222 10.92 -0.30 -12.94
C ALA A 222 12.36 -0.27 -12.40
N GLY A 223 12.67 -1.19 -11.49
CA GLY A 223 14.02 -1.44 -11.00
C GLY A 223 14.83 -2.36 -11.92
N PRO A 224 16.04 -2.78 -11.50
CA PRO A 224 16.85 -3.73 -12.25
C PRO A 224 16.14 -5.08 -12.39
N LYS A 225 16.33 -5.75 -13.52
CA LYS A 225 15.99 -7.17 -13.67
C LYS A 225 17.02 -8.02 -12.92
N ILE A 226 16.55 -9.05 -12.23
CA ILE A 226 17.41 -10.04 -11.59
C ILE A 226 17.83 -11.07 -12.65
N ALA A 227 19.13 -11.36 -12.75
CA ALA A 227 19.64 -12.40 -13.65
C ALA A 227 19.22 -13.79 -13.12
N GLY A 228 18.97 -14.75 -14.02
CA GLY A 228 18.39 -16.07 -13.68
C GLY A 228 16.90 -16.02 -13.34
N HIS A 229 16.53 -15.19 -12.36
CA HIS A 229 15.21 -15.21 -11.72
C HIS A 229 14.16 -14.36 -12.43
N LYS A 230 13.57 -14.90 -13.50
CA LYS A 230 12.45 -14.30 -14.24
C LYS A 230 11.19 -14.03 -13.38
N ASN A 231 11.08 -14.65 -12.21
CA ASN A 231 9.96 -14.50 -11.28
C ASN A 231 10.09 -13.22 -10.43
N ALA A 232 11.28 -12.61 -10.38
CA ALA A 232 11.56 -11.42 -9.59
C ALA A 232 11.30 -10.12 -10.37
N LYS A 233 10.60 -9.17 -9.75
CA LYS A 233 10.60 -7.77 -10.17
C LYS A 233 10.97 -6.86 -9.00
N CYS A 234 11.48 -5.68 -9.33
CA CYS A 234 11.83 -4.62 -8.41
C CYS A 234 11.21 -3.29 -8.88
N PHE A 235 10.84 -2.43 -7.95
CA PHE A 235 10.15 -1.16 -8.18
C PHE A 235 10.72 -0.08 -7.27
N LEU A 236 10.87 1.13 -7.79
CA LEU A 236 11.26 2.33 -7.04
C LEU A 236 10.13 3.38 -7.09
N PRO A 237 9.99 4.26 -6.08
CA PRO A 237 8.99 5.33 -6.09
C PRO A 237 9.22 6.31 -7.25
N PRO A 238 8.24 7.14 -7.62
CA PRO A 238 8.45 8.22 -8.61
C PRO A 238 9.64 9.13 -8.24
N LYS A 239 10.24 9.79 -9.24
CA LYS A 239 11.34 10.74 -9.01
C LYS A 239 10.81 12.04 -8.40
N ASP A 240 10.94 12.19 -7.10
CA ASP A 240 10.89 13.50 -6.45
C ASP A 240 12.31 14.08 -6.21
N LYS A 241 12.39 15.43 -6.31
CA LYS A 241 13.57 16.26 -6.05
C LYS A 241 13.64 16.79 -4.62
N THR A 242 12.51 16.90 -3.91
CA THR A 242 12.49 17.36 -2.51
C THR A 242 12.83 16.25 -1.51
N GLU A 243 12.31 15.05 -1.75
CA GLU A 243 12.65 13.84 -1.02
C GLU A 243 14.15 13.49 -1.18
N LYS A 244 14.81 13.19 -0.08
CA LYS A 244 16.25 12.86 0.00
C LYS A 244 16.52 11.36 0.08
N LEU A 245 15.53 10.55 0.43
CA LEU A 245 15.61 9.09 0.44
C LEU A 245 15.22 8.50 -0.92
N ASP A 246 15.74 7.33 -1.27
CA ASP A 246 15.19 6.47 -2.33
C ASP A 246 15.03 5.05 -1.76
N MET A 247 14.01 4.34 -2.23
CA MET A 247 13.73 2.97 -1.80
C MET A 247 13.56 2.06 -3.00
N MET A 248 13.76 0.76 -2.82
CA MET A 248 13.40 -0.25 -3.81
C MET A 248 12.69 -1.42 -3.14
N ILE A 249 11.48 -1.71 -3.60
CA ILE A 249 10.68 -2.86 -3.18
C ILE A 249 10.79 -3.92 -4.27
N CYS A 250 11.13 -5.15 -3.92
CA CYS A 250 11.13 -6.28 -4.84
C CYS A 250 10.24 -7.41 -4.32
N SER A 251 9.63 -8.14 -5.27
CA SER A 251 8.87 -9.35 -4.99
C SER A 251 9.27 -10.44 -5.98
N ALA A 252 9.61 -11.60 -5.43
CA ALA A 252 10.00 -12.79 -6.17
C ALA A 252 9.43 -14.05 -5.50
N TYR A 253 9.47 -15.17 -6.19
CA TYR A 253 9.16 -16.46 -5.61
C TYR A 253 9.98 -17.58 -6.27
N GLU A 254 10.35 -18.58 -5.48
CA GLU A 254 10.92 -19.85 -5.97
C GLU A 254 10.34 -21.01 -5.16
N GLY A 255 9.86 -22.06 -5.85
CA GLY A 255 9.25 -23.23 -5.21
C GLY A 255 8.02 -22.91 -4.34
N ASP A 256 8.17 -23.05 -3.03
CA ASP A 256 7.20 -22.76 -1.95
C ASP A 256 7.59 -21.52 -1.12
N VAL A 257 8.63 -20.79 -1.52
CA VAL A 257 9.13 -19.61 -0.81
C VAL A 257 8.77 -18.33 -1.58
N LEU A 258 8.07 -17.43 -0.90
CA LEU A 258 7.90 -16.03 -1.29
C LEU A 258 9.09 -15.23 -0.75
N VAL A 259 9.65 -14.36 -1.57
CA VAL A 259 10.78 -13.50 -1.24
C VAL A 259 10.36 -12.04 -1.40
N SER A 260 10.21 -11.35 -0.29
CA SER A 260 9.96 -9.90 -0.23
C SER A 260 11.25 -9.19 0.15
N VAL A 261 11.60 -8.12 -0.57
CA VAL A 261 12.77 -7.29 -0.24
C VAL A 261 12.39 -5.81 -0.24
N THR A 262 12.80 -5.10 0.80
CA THR A 262 12.74 -3.63 0.87
C THR A 262 14.14 -3.11 1.13
N ALA A 263 14.64 -2.22 0.27
CA ALA A 263 15.93 -1.56 0.44
C ALA A 263 15.76 -0.04 0.51
N GLU A 264 16.52 0.62 1.37
CA GLU A 264 16.38 2.05 1.68
C GLU A 264 17.75 2.72 1.78
N ALA A 265 17.86 3.97 1.28
CA ALA A 265 19.09 4.75 1.32
C ALA A 265 18.82 6.26 1.27
N ALA A 266 19.84 7.05 1.62
CA ALA A 266 19.98 8.38 1.07
C ALA A 266 20.15 8.30 -0.48
N LYS A 267 19.64 9.29 -1.21
CA LYS A 267 19.79 9.32 -2.68
C LYS A 267 21.26 9.50 -3.08
N PRO A 268 21.79 8.68 -4.01
CA PRO A 268 21.12 7.63 -4.78
C PRO A 268 21.25 6.22 -4.16
N LEU A 269 20.13 5.48 -4.07
CA LEU A 269 20.15 4.06 -3.71
C LEU A 269 20.93 3.23 -4.76
N ASN A 270 21.88 2.41 -4.29
CA ASN A 270 22.62 1.46 -5.11
C ASN A 270 21.75 0.24 -5.49
N THR A 271 20.82 0.46 -6.41
CA THR A 271 19.91 -0.57 -6.96
C THR A 271 20.63 -1.80 -7.51
N LYS A 272 21.86 -1.67 -8.02
CA LYS A 272 22.67 -2.80 -8.49
C LYS A 272 23.15 -3.70 -7.34
N GLY A 273 23.55 -3.10 -6.21
CA GLY A 273 23.94 -3.84 -5.01
C GLY A 273 22.76 -4.65 -4.44
N VAL A 274 21.59 -4.00 -4.29
CA VAL A 274 20.35 -4.68 -3.88
C VAL A 274 19.96 -5.82 -4.84
N ALA A 275 20.04 -5.58 -6.16
CA ALA A 275 19.74 -6.61 -7.16
C ALA A 275 20.74 -7.79 -7.15
N SER A 276 22.00 -7.55 -6.78
CA SER A 276 23.00 -8.61 -6.59
C SER A 276 22.71 -9.46 -5.36
N LEU A 277 22.33 -8.82 -4.24
CA LEU A 277 21.92 -9.52 -3.02
C LEU A 277 20.64 -10.34 -3.23
N LEU A 278 19.63 -9.78 -3.91
CA LEU A 278 18.41 -10.53 -4.24
C LEU A 278 18.71 -11.70 -5.20
N ARG A 279 19.66 -11.56 -6.12
CA ARG A 279 20.10 -12.71 -6.94
C ARG A 279 20.69 -13.81 -6.06
N GLU A 280 21.71 -13.50 -5.25
CA GLU A 280 22.34 -14.50 -4.35
C GLU A 280 21.32 -15.14 -3.40
N GLN A 281 20.37 -14.34 -2.89
CA GLN A 281 19.30 -14.85 -2.04
C GLN A 281 18.38 -15.84 -2.77
N LEU A 282 18.14 -15.67 -4.06
CA LEU A 282 17.32 -16.58 -4.86
C LEU A 282 18.13 -17.80 -5.34
N ASP A 283 19.40 -17.62 -5.72
CA ASP A 283 20.35 -18.70 -6.02
C ASP A 283 20.38 -19.70 -4.83
N ARG A 284 20.54 -19.22 -3.60
CA ARG A 284 20.56 -20.03 -2.35
C ARG A 284 19.23 -20.73 -2.01
N ILE A 285 18.11 -20.32 -2.61
CA ILE A 285 16.79 -20.98 -2.45
C ILE A 285 16.61 -22.06 -3.54
N VAL A 286 17.13 -21.83 -4.75
CA VAL A 286 17.14 -22.81 -5.83
C VAL A 286 18.13 -23.94 -5.57
N GLU A 287 19.27 -23.65 -4.93
CA GLU A 287 20.30 -24.63 -4.57
C GLU A 287 20.54 -24.73 -3.04
N PRO A 288 19.61 -25.32 -2.25
CA PRO A 288 19.75 -25.44 -0.79
C PRO A 288 20.97 -26.25 -0.31
N GLY A 289 21.72 -26.89 -1.22
CA GLY A 289 23.00 -27.53 -0.91
C GLY A 289 24.11 -26.53 -0.56
N GLU A 290 24.00 -25.26 -1.00
CA GLU A 290 24.91 -24.18 -0.57
C GLU A 290 24.47 -23.52 0.76
N ALA A 291 23.37 -23.98 1.36
CA ALA A 291 22.76 -23.36 2.54
C ALA A 291 23.15 -24.03 3.87
N VAL A 292 23.96 -25.08 3.87
CA VAL A 292 24.29 -25.95 5.02
C VAL A 292 25.77 -25.94 5.40
#